data_AF-A0A2I0STR8-F1
#
_entry.id   AF-A0A2I0STR8-F1
#
_cell.length_a   1.000
_cell.length_b   1.000
_cell.length_c   1.000
_cell.angle_alpha   90.00
_cell.angle_beta   90.00
_cell.angle_gamma   90.00
#
_symmetry.space_group_name_H-M   'P 1'
#
loop_
_entity.id
_entity.type
_entity.pdbx_description
1 polymer ?
#
loop_
_entity_poly.entity_id
_entity_poly.type
_entity_poly.pdbx_seq_one_letter_code
_entity_poly.pdbx_strand_id
1 'polypeptide(L)'
;MTLSPATQAILDRCAADDATEAAWQWESMAAGAVLRHGGPADAEALLPLFLSAPAAHEALVPVLARHGDRRLAARLLEATVDGGRLRDGVPSGVLHAVGRLGYAPATSLLWEHVDDSHYVSRDACLGLLHLPCGDLRDAITEALEKHEGSALFPEFLPVLAPRTGDPAWLDRLVAWGENHASVDCNGGLILGISLYGDRARPAFTRLLWDGRWEACGTGTGSALWTYAGTRVLGLGLPQLYADLRARLRTCADPDVQSDALRSFVTLLRLRCADVRTGVEAAEVQPENFDTLYSVLFTPAPDGGDTLAELADRVFGSDDPLSDEVRDLEDALRVAAEHEWALRAVTSR
;
A
#
# COMPACT_ATOMS: atom_id res chain seq x y z
N MET A 1 29.54 -10.75 1.02
CA MET A 1 28.35 -9.95 1.38
C MET A 1 27.80 -10.52 2.66
N THR A 2 27.39 -9.68 3.59
CA THR A 2 26.92 -10.11 4.92
C THR A 2 25.40 -10.13 4.94
N LEU A 3 24.81 -11.23 5.38
CA LEU A 3 23.36 -11.32 5.58
C LEU A 3 22.93 -10.47 6.76
N SER A 4 21.70 -9.97 6.73
CA SER A 4 21.11 -9.34 7.91
C SER A 4 20.87 -10.38 9.02
N PRO A 5 20.89 -9.98 10.30
CA PRO A 5 20.58 -10.89 11.41
C PRO A 5 19.20 -11.55 11.28
N ALA A 6 18.22 -10.83 10.72
CA ALA A 6 16.87 -11.36 10.51
C ALA A 6 16.86 -12.48 9.45
N THR A 7 17.57 -12.32 8.33
CA THR A 7 17.71 -13.37 7.33
C THR A 7 18.40 -14.60 7.90
N GLN A 8 19.50 -14.42 8.64
CA GLN A 8 20.20 -15.54 9.27
C GLN A 8 19.28 -16.29 10.23
N ALA A 9 18.51 -15.56 11.05
CA ALA A 9 17.57 -16.17 11.97
C ALA A 9 16.50 -17.00 11.24
N ILE A 10 15.95 -16.51 10.12
CA ILE A 10 14.96 -17.25 9.32
C ILE A 10 15.58 -18.57 8.85
N LEU A 11 16.76 -18.50 8.22
CA LEU A 11 17.45 -19.68 7.69
C LEU A 11 17.78 -20.70 8.78
N ASP A 12 18.30 -20.25 9.93
CA ASP A 12 18.66 -21.11 11.06
C ASP A 12 17.42 -21.82 11.64
N ARG A 13 16.30 -21.10 11.76
CA ARG A 13 15.05 -21.66 12.31
C ARG A 13 14.43 -22.67 11.35
N CYS A 14 14.37 -22.37 10.06
CA CYS A 14 13.83 -23.29 9.06
C CYS A 14 14.68 -24.56 8.91
N ALA A 15 16.00 -24.46 9.14
CA ALA A 15 16.88 -25.65 9.17
C ALA A 15 16.63 -26.56 10.39
N ALA A 16 15.97 -26.06 11.45
CA ALA A 16 15.70 -26.82 12.68
C ALA A 16 14.36 -27.59 12.67
N ASP A 17 13.57 -27.50 11.59
CA ASP A 17 12.34 -28.27 11.34
C ASP A 17 11.18 -28.08 12.35
N ASP A 18 11.16 -26.95 13.07
CA ASP A 18 10.09 -26.58 14.03
C ASP A 18 8.89 -25.88 13.35
N ALA A 19 8.14 -26.61 12.52
CA ALA A 19 6.93 -26.08 11.87
C ALA A 19 5.70 -26.13 12.81
N THR A 20 5.43 -25.03 13.50
CA THR A 20 4.20 -24.80 14.28
C THR A 20 3.51 -23.51 13.80
N GLU A 21 2.25 -23.28 14.15
CA GLU A 21 1.51 -22.03 13.81
C GLU A 21 2.22 -20.76 14.33
N ALA A 22 2.90 -20.88 15.48
CA ALA A 22 3.80 -19.84 16.02
C ALA A 22 5.01 -19.55 15.11
N ALA A 23 5.39 -20.46 14.21
CA ALA A 23 6.48 -20.27 13.25
C ALA A 23 6.11 -19.29 12.13
N TRP A 24 4.85 -19.28 11.66
CA TRP A 24 4.42 -18.38 10.58
C TRP A 24 4.37 -16.90 11.01
N GLN A 25 3.85 -16.62 12.21
CA GLN A 25 3.82 -15.25 12.76
C GLN A 25 5.24 -14.71 12.95
N TRP A 26 6.13 -15.57 13.49
CA TRP A 26 7.52 -15.22 13.68
C TRP A 26 8.24 -14.98 12.34
N GLU A 27 8.04 -15.83 11.34
CA GLU A 27 8.63 -15.64 10.01
C GLU A 27 8.14 -14.34 9.38
N SER A 28 6.84 -14.04 9.47
CA SER A 28 6.27 -12.79 8.98
C SER A 28 6.91 -11.56 9.63
N MET A 29 7.14 -11.61 10.95
CA MET A 29 7.85 -10.54 11.67
C MET A 29 9.31 -10.39 11.21
N ALA A 30 10.04 -11.50 11.08
CA ALA A 30 11.42 -11.51 10.64
C ALA A 30 11.55 -11.03 9.19
N ALA A 31 10.69 -11.51 8.29
CA ALA A 31 10.58 -11.05 6.91
C ALA A 31 10.27 -9.55 6.83
N GLY A 32 9.42 -9.03 7.72
CA GLY A 32 9.16 -7.60 7.85
C GLY A 32 10.42 -6.80 8.23
N ALA A 33 11.30 -7.34 9.09
CA ALA A 33 12.58 -6.72 9.39
C ALA A 33 13.54 -6.73 8.19
N VAL A 34 13.62 -7.83 7.44
CA VAL A 34 14.41 -7.91 6.19
C VAL A 34 13.85 -6.97 5.13
N LEU A 35 12.54 -6.85 5.00
CA LEU A 35 11.90 -5.93 4.07
C LEU A 35 12.32 -4.48 4.34
N ARG A 36 12.41 -4.08 5.61
CA ARG A 36 12.81 -2.71 6.01
C ARG A 36 14.31 -2.46 5.93
N HIS A 37 15.14 -3.43 6.32
CA HIS A 37 16.57 -3.19 6.60
C HIS A 37 17.53 -4.11 5.86
N GLY A 38 17.03 -5.11 5.13
CA GLY A 38 17.82 -6.02 4.33
C GLY A 38 18.28 -5.39 3.00
N GLY A 39 18.87 -6.23 2.16
CA GLY A 39 19.31 -5.86 0.82
C GLY A 39 19.41 -7.06 -0.13
N PRO A 40 20.06 -6.90 -1.29
CA PRO A 40 20.07 -7.92 -2.34
C PRO A 40 20.61 -9.29 -1.93
N ALA A 41 21.60 -9.32 -1.03
CA ALA A 41 22.14 -10.58 -0.51
C ALA A 41 21.11 -11.37 0.30
N ASP A 42 20.20 -10.68 1.00
CA ASP A 42 19.12 -11.31 1.77
C ASP A 42 18.09 -11.96 0.83
N ALA A 43 17.66 -11.26 -0.22
CA ALA A 43 16.73 -11.81 -1.21
C ALA A 43 17.31 -13.05 -1.92
N GLU A 44 18.58 -13.01 -2.31
CA GLU A 44 19.26 -14.16 -2.92
C GLU A 44 19.35 -15.37 -1.97
N ALA A 45 19.60 -15.13 -0.69
CA ALA A 45 19.68 -16.19 0.32
C ALA A 45 18.30 -16.79 0.67
N LEU A 46 17.24 -15.98 0.64
CA LEU A 46 15.87 -16.39 0.98
C LEU A 46 15.13 -17.04 -0.19
N LEU A 47 15.56 -16.82 -1.43
CA LEU A 47 14.89 -17.40 -2.60
C LEU A 47 14.81 -18.95 -2.57
N PRO A 48 15.88 -19.71 -2.28
CA PRO A 48 15.79 -21.17 -2.20
C PRO A 48 14.79 -21.66 -1.15
N LEU A 49 14.69 -20.96 -0.02
CA LEU A 49 13.71 -21.27 1.03
C LEU A 49 12.29 -21.08 0.50
N PHE A 50 11.99 -19.92 -0.09
CA PHE A 50 10.69 -19.67 -0.72
C PHE A 50 10.33 -20.74 -1.77
N LEU A 51 11.26 -21.06 -2.68
CA LEU A 51 11.02 -22.03 -3.74
C LEU A 51 10.83 -23.47 -3.22
N SER A 52 11.27 -23.79 -2.01
CA SER A 52 11.09 -25.11 -1.41
C SER A 52 9.65 -25.38 -0.97
N ALA A 53 8.93 -24.34 -0.53
CA ALA A 53 7.54 -24.40 -0.12
C ALA A 53 6.85 -23.02 -0.26
N PRO A 54 6.47 -22.60 -1.48
CA PRO A 54 5.99 -21.23 -1.74
C PRO A 54 4.81 -20.78 -0.87
N ALA A 55 3.82 -21.67 -0.66
CA ALA A 55 2.68 -21.39 0.21
C ALA A 55 3.06 -21.19 1.68
N ALA A 56 4.04 -21.95 2.18
CA ALA A 56 4.47 -21.86 3.58
C ALA A 56 5.28 -20.58 3.85
N HIS A 57 5.95 -20.06 2.82
CA HIS A 57 6.88 -18.94 2.90
C HIS A 57 6.39 -17.70 2.13
N GLU A 58 5.07 -17.52 2.00
CA GLU A 58 4.48 -16.39 1.28
C GLU A 58 4.98 -15.02 1.80
N ALA A 59 5.26 -14.92 3.11
CA ALA A 59 5.79 -13.71 3.74
C ALA A 59 7.14 -13.24 3.15
N LEU A 60 7.86 -14.11 2.44
CA LEU A 60 9.12 -13.77 1.77
C LEU A 60 8.90 -13.04 0.44
N VAL A 61 7.73 -13.13 -0.19
CA VAL A 61 7.47 -12.54 -1.51
C VAL A 61 7.75 -11.03 -1.56
N PRO A 62 7.29 -10.20 -0.58
CA PRO A 62 7.63 -8.77 -0.57
C PRO A 62 9.13 -8.49 -0.44
N VAL A 63 9.86 -9.34 0.31
CA VAL A 63 11.32 -9.22 0.47
C VAL A 63 12.01 -9.46 -0.87
N LEU A 64 11.61 -10.52 -1.58
CA LEU A 64 12.12 -10.85 -2.91
C LEU A 64 11.81 -9.75 -3.92
N ALA A 65 10.59 -9.22 -3.91
CA ALA A 65 10.16 -8.14 -4.80
C ALA A 65 10.93 -6.83 -4.59
N ARG A 66 11.27 -6.52 -3.33
CA ARG A 66 11.95 -5.26 -2.98
C ARG A 66 13.44 -5.29 -3.27
N HIS A 67 14.10 -6.38 -2.86
CA HIS A 67 15.56 -6.44 -2.79
C HIS A 67 16.18 -7.28 -3.90
N GLY A 68 15.38 -8.06 -4.62
CA GLY A 68 15.83 -8.85 -5.75
C GLY A 68 16.20 -8.00 -6.98
N ASP A 69 16.58 -8.69 -8.05
CA ASP A 69 16.84 -8.11 -9.35
C ASP A 69 16.10 -8.86 -10.47
N ARG A 70 16.37 -8.46 -11.72
CA ARG A 70 15.78 -9.11 -12.91
C ARG A 70 16.17 -10.59 -13.05
N ARG A 71 17.34 -11.01 -12.55
CA ARG A 71 17.76 -12.43 -12.60
C ARG A 71 16.99 -13.24 -11.58
N LEU A 72 16.75 -12.68 -10.40
CA LEU A 72 15.89 -13.26 -9.38
C LEU A 72 14.45 -13.42 -9.92
N ALA A 73 13.91 -12.42 -10.62
CA ALA A 73 12.60 -12.50 -11.25
C ALA A 73 12.49 -13.62 -12.30
N ALA A 74 13.53 -13.80 -13.12
CA ALA A 74 13.57 -14.89 -14.11
C ALA A 74 13.52 -16.26 -13.42
N ARG A 75 14.30 -16.45 -12.36
CA ARG A 75 14.32 -17.69 -11.56
C ARG A 75 13.01 -17.95 -10.83
N LEU A 76 12.39 -16.90 -10.28
CA LEU A 76 11.05 -16.97 -9.70
C LEU A 76 10.08 -17.50 -10.74
N LEU A 77 9.96 -16.82 -11.88
CA LEU A 77 9.01 -17.17 -12.92
C LEU A 77 9.23 -18.60 -13.47
N GLU A 78 10.48 -18.99 -13.74
CA GLU A 78 10.81 -20.35 -14.20
C GLU A 78 10.40 -21.44 -13.19
N ALA A 79 10.57 -21.17 -11.89
CA ALA A 79 10.27 -22.13 -10.84
C ALA A 79 8.79 -22.15 -10.42
N THR A 80 8.04 -21.06 -10.67
CA THR A 80 6.68 -20.91 -10.15
C THR A 80 5.58 -20.89 -11.21
N VAL A 81 5.94 -20.82 -12.49
CA VAL A 81 4.98 -20.83 -13.61
C VAL A 81 5.12 -22.12 -14.41
N ASP A 82 3.98 -22.64 -14.88
CA ASP A 82 3.90 -23.72 -15.86
C ASP A 82 2.72 -23.47 -16.81
N GLY A 83 2.92 -23.70 -18.10
CA GLY A 83 1.87 -23.52 -19.12
C GLY A 83 1.20 -22.14 -19.15
N GLY A 84 1.91 -21.07 -18.76
CA GLY A 84 1.35 -19.71 -18.71
C GLY A 84 0.50 -19.43 -17.46
N ARG A 85 0.56 -20.27 -16.42
CA ARG A 85 -0.15 -20.06 -15.16
C ARG A 85 0.77 -20.29 -13.97
N LEU A 86 0.46 -19.66 -12.84
CA LEU A 86 1.10 -20.02 -11.57
C LEU A 86 0.85 -21.50 -11.27
N ARG A 87 1.87 -22.20 -10.76
CA ARG A 87 1.73 -23.56 -10.26
C ARG A 87 0.85 -23.58 -9.01
N ASP A 88 0.21 -24.72 -8.75
CA ASP A 88 -0.61 -24.91 -7.55
C ASP A 88 0.20 -24.65 -6.27
N GLY A 89 -0.39 -23.89 -5.35
CA GLY A 89 0.25 -23.51 -4.08
C GLY A 89 1.27 -22.38 -4.18
N VAL A 90 1.48 -21.78 -5.36
CA VAL A 90 2.27 -20.55 -5.47
C VAL A 90 1.39 -19.34 -5.13
N PRO A 91 1.82 -18.46 -4.23
CA PRO A 91 1.08 -17.23 -3.92
C PRO A 91 1.05 -16.26 -5.12
N SER A 92 -0.11 -15.64 -5.35
CA SER A 92 -0.33 -14.68 -6.44
C SER A 92 0.63 -13.49 -6.40
N GLY A 93 1.14 -13.14 -5.21
CA GLY A 93 2.08 -12.05 -5.03
C GLY A 93 3.35 -12.18 -5.88
N VAL A 94 3.69 -13.40 -6.35
CA VAL A 94 4.77 -13.61 -7.32
C VAL A 94 4.54 -12.82 -8.62
N LEU A 95 3.30 -12.67 -9.08
CA LEU A 95 2.95 -11.87 -10.27
C LEU A 95 3.32 -10.39 -10.08
N HIS A 96 2.99 -9.83 -8.92
CA HIS A 96 3.39 -8.47 -8.58
C HIS A 96 4.91 -8.37 -8.45
N ALA A 97 5.56 -9.34 -7.79
CA ALA A 97 7.00 -9.37 -7.59
C ALA A 97 7.80 -9.34 -8.91
N VAL A 98 7.45 -10.19 -9.89
CA VAL A 98 8.16 -10.22 -11.18
C VAL A 98 8.02 -8.90 -11.96
N GLY A 99 6.84 -8.26 -11.86
CA GLY A 99 6.62 -6.92 -12.39
C GLY A 99 7.50 -5.89 -11.69
N ARG A 100 7.48 -5.86 -10.35
CA ARG A 100 8.25 -4.93 -9.52
C ARG A 100 9.75 -5.01 -9.76
N LEU A 101 10.27 -6.20 -10.02
CA LEU A 101 11.66 -6.46 -10.38
C LEU A 101 12.02 -6.07 -11.83
N GLY A 102 11.03 -5.57 -12.60
CA GLY A 102 11.23 -5.05 -13.95
C GLY A 102 11.45 -6.14 -14.99
N TYR A 103 10.91 -7.35 -14.79
CA TYR A 103 11.07 -8.46 -15.72
C TYR A 103 10.04 -8.40 -16.86
N ALA A 104 10.33 -7.55 -17.85
CA ALA A 104 9.47 -7.31 -19.02
C ALA A 104 8.95 -8.58 -19.75
N PRO A 105 9.69 -9.70 -19.84
CA PRO A 105 9.15 -10.94 -20.43
C PRO A 105 7.90 -11.49 -19.74
N ALA A 106 7.61 -11.09 -18.50
CA ALA A 106 6.38 -11.47 -17.80
C ALA A 106 5.12 -10.73 -18.29
N THR A 107 5.24 -9.70 -19.13
CA THR A 107 4.12 -8.80 -19.51
C THR A 107 2.91 -9.56 -20.05
N SER A 108 3.11 -10.51 -20.97
CA SER A 108 2.00 -11.29 -21.55
C SER A 108 1.33 -12.19 -20.50
N LEU A 109 2.14 -12.87 -19.66
CA LEU A 109 1.63 -13.69 -18.56
C LEU A 109 0.77 -12.85 -17.60
N LEU A 110 1.24 -11.66 -17.20
CA LEU A 110 0.49 -10.80 -16.30
C LEU A 110 -0.81 -10.31 -16.93
N TRP A 111 -0.79 -9.99 -18.24
CA TRP A 111 -2.00 -9.59 -18.95
C TRP A 111 -3.08 -10.68 -18.98
N GLU A 112 -2.68 -11.94 -19.12
CA GLU A 112 -3.63 -13.08 -19.09
C GLU A 112 -4.38 -13.22 -17.74
N HIS A 113 -3.86 -12.61 -16.67
CA HIS A 113 -4.39 -12.71 -15.32
C HIS A 113 -5.18 -11.47 -14.84
N VAL A 114 -5.34 -10.41 -15.64
CA VAL A 114 -5.99 -9.16 -15.19
C VAL A 114 -7.49 -9.29 -14.91
N ASP A 115 -8.16 -10.30 -15.46
CA ASP A 115 -9.60 -10.60 -15.28
C ASP A 115 -9.81 -11.93 -14.50
N ASP A 116 -8.80 -12.37 -13.74
CA ASP A 116 -8.87 -13.58 -12.90
C ASP A 116 -9.52 -13.29 -11.52
N SER A 117 -9.46 -14.24 -10.59
CA SER A 117 -9.89 -14.06 -9.20
C SER A 117 -9.24 -12.82 -8.56
N HIS A 118 -9.96 -12.20 -7.62
CA HIS A 118 -9.60 -10.89 -7.06
C HIS A 118 -8.11 -10.71 -6.72
N TYR A 119 -7.50 -11.63 -5.96
CA TYR A 119 -6.08 -11.52 -5.57
C TYR A 119 -5.12 -11.70 -6.75
N VAL A 120 -5.43 -12.62 -7.68
CA VAL A 120 -4.63 -12.86 -8.88
C VAL A 120 -4.69 -11.65 -9.82
N SER A 121 -5.90 -11.12 -10.07
CA SER A 121 -6.13 -9.90 -10.86
C SER A 121 -5.42 -8.70 -10.26
N ARG A 122 -5.52 -8.51 -8.93
CA ARG A 122 -4.79 -7.48 -8.20
C ARG A 122 -3.29 -7.56 -8.44
N ASP A 123 -2.68 -8.71 -8.16
CA ASP A 123 -1.22 -8.86 -8.23
C ASP A 123 -0.71 -8.77 -9.67
N ALA A 124 -1.50 -9.23 -10.65
CA ALA A 124 -1.22 -9.07 -12.08
C ALA A 124 -1.23 -7.59 -12.52
N CYS A 125 -2.29 -6.84 -12.15
CA CYS A 125 -2.41 -5.42 -12.48
C CYS A 125 -1.29 -4.58 -11.82
N LEU A 126 -0.99 -4.86 -10.54
CA LEU A 126 0.11 -4.21 -9.84
C LEU A 126 1.48 -4.60 -10.42
N GLY A 127 1.65 -5.84 -10.91
CA GLY A 127 2.85 -6.25 -11.64
C GLY A 127 3.03 -5.46 -12.94
N LEU A 128 1.98 -5.36 -13.76
CA LEU A 128 1.97 -4.57 -15.01
C LEU A 128 2.23 -3.08 -14.75
N LEU A 129 1.81 -2.55 -13.61
CA LEU A 129 2.10 -1.17 -13.23
C LEU A 129 3.61 -0.87 -13.20
N HIS A 130 4.50 -1.85 -13.03
CA HIS A 130 5.96 -1.64 -13.01
C HIS A 130 6.63 -1.89 -14.37
N LEU A 131 5.88 -2.35 -15.37
CA LEU A 131 6.41 -2.77 -16.66
C LEU A 131 6.05 -1.77 -17.78
N PRO A 132 6.84 -1.76 -18.88
CA PRO A 132 6.46 -1.01 -20.07
C PRO A 132 5.27 -1.70 -20.77
N CYS A 133 4.07 -1.16 -20.62
CA CYS A 133 2.85 -1.68 -21.24
C CYS A 133 2.59 -1.12 -22.66
N GLY A 134 3.63 -0.77 -23.41
CA GLY A 134 3.49 -0.15 -24.74
C GLY A 134 2.66 -0.99 -25.71
N ASP A 135 2.97 -2.28 -25.79
CA ASP A 135 2.29 -3.24 -26.67
C ASP A 135 0.89 -3.64 -26.18
N LEU A 136 0.55 -3.30 -24.94
CA LEU A 136 -0.76 -3.58 -24.34
C LEU A 136 -1.70 -2.38 -24.34
N ARG A 137 -1.28 -1.22 -24.87
CA ARG A 137 -2.05 0.03 -24.78
C ARG A 137 -3.49 -0.12 -25.25
N ASP A 138 -3.68 -0.69 -26.44
CA ASP A 138 -5.00 -0.85 -27.05
C ASP A 138 -5.83 -1.87 -26.27
N ALA A 139 -5.21 -3.00 -25.87
CA ALA A 139 -5.86 -4.03 -25.07
C ALA A 139 -6.30 -3.52 -23.67
N ILE A 140 -5.48 -2.69 -23.02
CA ILE A 140 -5.82 -2.02 -21.76
C ILE A 140 -6.99 -1.06 -21.97
N THR A 141 -6.98 -0.29 -23.06
CA THR A 141 -8.05 0.65 -23.38
C THR A 141 -9.37 -0.11 -23.58
N GLU A 142 -9.38 -1.12 -24.44
CA GLU A 142 -10.57 -1.96 -24.69
C GLU A 142 -11.10 -2.61 -23.42
N ALA A 143 -10.21 -3.13 -22.56
CA ALA A 143 -10.60 -3.73 -21.28
C ALA A 143 -11.23 -2.71 -20.33
N LEU A 144 -10.67 -1.50 -20.23
CA LEU A 144 -11.24 -0.44 -19.40
C LEU A 144 -12.60 0.02 -19.94
N GLU A 145 -12.73 0.20 -21.26
CA GLU A 145 -13.98 0.60 -21.92
C GLU A 145 -15.09 -0.45 -21.73
N LYS A 146 -14.75 -1.73 -21.76
CA LYS A 146 -15.69 -2.83 -21.48
C LYS A 146 -16.33 -2.72 -20.09
N HIS A 147 -15.58 -2.23 -19.10
CA HIS A 147 -16.03 -2.22 -17.70
C HIS A 147 -16.49 -0.85 -17.20
N GLU A 148 -16.14 0.24 -17.89
CA GLU A 148 -16.51 1.59 -17.48
C GLU A 148 -18.01 1.72 -17.17
N GLY A 149 -18.33 2.30 -16.00
CA GLY A 149 -19.71 2.49 -15.56
C GLY A 149 -20.39 1.22 -15.04
N SER A 150 -19.69 0.08 -14.97
CA SER A 150 -20.20 -1.14 -14.33
C SER A 150 -19.99 -1.11 -12.82
N ALA A 151 -20.95 -1.65 -12.07
CA ALA A 151 -20.82 -1.80 -10.62
C ALA A 151 -19.84 -2.92 -10.22
N LEU A 152 -19.72 -3.96 -11.05
CA LEU A 152 -18.79 -5.07 -10.88
C LEU A 152 -17.78 -5.07 -12.03
N PHE A 153 -16.51 -5.09 -11.67
CA PHE A 153 -15.37 -5.08 -12.59
C PHE A 153 -14.15 -5.67 -11.88
N PRO A 154 -13.08 -6.04 -12.60
CA PRO A 154 -11.83 -6.42 -11.98
C PRO A 154 -11.24 -5.20 -11.27
N GLU A 155 -11.35 -5.19 -9.94
CA GLU A 155 -11.16 -4.00 -9.10
C GLU A 155 -9.87 -3.22 -9.41
N PHE A 156 -8.79 -3.94 -9.74
CA PHE A 156 -7.48 -3.34 -9.99
C PHE A 156 -7.19 -3.03 -11.46
N LEU A 157 -8.04 -3.41 -12.40
CA LEU A 157 -7.88 -3.02 -13.81
C LEU A 157 -7.72 -1.49 -14.00
N PRO A 158 -8.47 -0.62 -13.27
CA PRO A 158 -8.30 0.84 -13.35
C PRO A 158 -6.89 1.37 -13.06
N VAL A 159 -6.04 0.64 -12.32
CA VAL A 159 -4.65 1.07 -12.06
C VAL A 159 -3.82 1.14 -13.34
N LEU A 160 -4.26 0.47 -14.41
CA LEU A 160 -3.62 0.47 -15.72
C LEU A 160 -4.06 1.66 -16.59
N ALA A 161 -5.05 2.45 -16.20
CA ALA A 161 -5.54 3.57 -17.02
C ALA A 161 -4.45 4.54 -17.48
N PRO A 162 -3.46 4.95 -16.65
CA PRO A 162 -2.35 5.78 -17.12
C PRO A 162 -1.50 5.15 -18.24
N ARG A 163 -1.53 3.82 -18.39
CA ARG A 163 -0.81 3.08 -19.44
C ARG A 163 -1.46 3.20 -20.82
N THR A 164 -2.72 3.63 -20.89
CA THR A 164 -3.40 3.96 -22.15
C THR A 164 -2.74 5.17 -22.85
N GLY A 165 -2.12 6.07 -22.08
CA GLY A 165 -1.62 7.34 -22.59
C GLY A 165 -2.70 8.38 -22.87
N ASP A 166 -3.97 8.07 -22.62
CA ASP A 166 -5.08 9.01 -22.78
C ASP A 166 -5.40 9.69 -21.42
N PRO A 167 -5.14 11.01 -21.29
CA PRO A 167 -5.41 11.73 -20.05
C PRO A 167 -6.90 11.89 -19.72
N ALA A 168 -7.81 11.65 -20.67
CA ALA A 168 -9.26 11.73 -20.42
C ALA A 168 -9.75 10.65 -19.45
N TRP A 169 -9.00 9.56 -19.31
CA TRP A 169 -9.31 8.50 -18.35
C TRP A 169 -9.37 8.99 -16.90
N LEU A 170 -8.63 10.04 -16.52
CA LEU A 170 -8.74 10.58 -15.16
C LEU A 170 -10.18 10.98 -14.82
N ASP A 171 -10.82 11.75 -15.69
CA ASP A 171 -12.19 12.22 -15.46
C ASP A 171 -13.20 11.06 -15.56
N ARG A 172 -12.93 10.07 -16.42
CA ARG A 172 -13.72 8.84 -16.55
C ARG A 172 -13.67 7.98 -15.29
N LEU A 173 -12.48 7.78 -14.71
CA LEU A 173 -12.32 7.01 -13.46
C LEU A 173 -13.03 7.69 -12.28
N VAL A 174 -12.93 9.02 -12.19
CA VAL A 174 -13.64 9.80 -11.15
C VAL A 174 -15.15 9.64 -11.32
N ALA A 175 -15.68 9.81 -12.54
CA ALA A 175 -17.10 9.65 -12.81
C ALA A 175 -17.59 8.21 -12.55
N TRP A 176 -16.77 7.21 -12.85
CA TRP A 176 -17.08 5.81 -12.59
C TRP A 176 -17.24 5.55 -11.08
N GLY A 177 -16.27 5.98 -10.27
CA GLY A 177 -16.34 5.82 -8.82
C GLY A 177 -17.45 6.65 -8.16
N GLU A 178 -17.76 7.85 -8.67
CA GLU A 178 -18.81 8.70 -8.11
C GLU A 178 -20.24 8.18 -8.35
N ASN A 179 -20.48 7.44 -9.45
CA ASN A 179 -21.84 7.17 -9.92
C ASN A 179 -22.21 5.68 -10.02
N HIS A 180 -21.24 4.78 -10.15
CA HIS A 180 -21.53 3.42 -10.61
C HIS A 180 -20.80 2.31 -9.86
N ALA A 181 -19.55 2.53 -9.46
CA ALA A 181 -18.74 1.49 -8.83
C ALA A 181 -19.31 1.04 -7.48
N SER A 182 -19.22 -0.26 -7.18
CA SER A 182 -19.45 -0.75 -5.83
C SER A 182 -18.38 -0.20 -4.88
N VAL A 183 -18.79 0.29 -3.71
CA VAL A 183 -17.86 0.79 -2.67
C VAL A 183 -16.87 -0.28 -2.21
N ASP A 184 -17.27 -1.55 -2.30
CA ASP A 184 -16.45 -2.73 -2.00
C ASP A 184 -15.35 -3.01 -3.05
N CYS A 185 -15.29 -2.24 -4.14
CA CYS A 185 -14.34 -2.44 -5.25
C CYS A 185 -13.64 -1.14 -5.67
N ASN A 186 -13.45 -0.19 -4.76
CA ASN A 186 -12.89 1.13 -5.08
C ASN A 186 -11.37 1.22 -4.97
N GLY A 187 -10.68 0.23 -4.39
CA GLY A 187 -9.24 0.32 -4.13
C GLY A 187 -8.41 0.59 -5.38
N GLY A 188 -8.68 -0.14 -6.46
CA GLY A 188 -7.99 0.06 -7.73
C GLY A 188 -8.39 1.34 -8.47
N LEU A 189 -9.62 1.82 -8.33
CA LEU A 189 -10.04 3.14 -8.85
C LEU A 189 -9.27 4.27 -8.16
N ILE A 190 -9.23 4.25 -6.83
CA ILE A 190 -8.55 5.27 -6.02
C ILE A 190 -7.05 5.31 -6.37
N LEU A 191 -6.40 4.14 -6.42
CA LEU A 191 -5.00 4.07 -6.83
C LEU A 191 -4.82 4.54 -8.28
N GLY A 192 -5.67 4.09 -9.21
CA GLY A 192 -5.63 4.50 -10.62
C GLY A 192 -5.74 6.01 -10.84
N ILE A 193 -6.61 6.68 -10.08
CA ILE A 193 -6.73 8.14 -10.08
C ILE A 193 -5.41 8.78 -9.61
N SER A 194 -4.84 8.32 -8.50
CA SER A 194 -3.61 8.90 -7.94
C SER A 194 -2.41 8.83 -8.89
N LEU A 195 -2.37 7.84 -9.78
CA LEU A 195 -1.27 7.61 -10.73
C LEU A 195 -1.20 8.64 -11.86
N TYR A 196 -2.19 9.54 -11.99
CA TYR A 196 -2.12 10.72 -12.88
C TYR A 196 -1.33 11.89 -12.26
N GLY A 197 -0.73 11.71 -11.08
CA GLY A 197 0.15 12.68 -10.45
C GLY A 197 -0.56 14.00 -10.12
N ASP A 198 0.12 15.13 -10.29
CA ASP A 198 -0.38 16.45 -9.88
C ASP A 198 -1.75 16.80 -10.47
N ARG A 199 -2.09 16.31 -11.67
CA ARG A 199 -3.40 16.52 -12.29
C ARG A 199 -4.55 15.91 -11.49
N ALA A 200 -4.30 14.80 -10.79
CA ALA A 200 -5.31 14.12 -9.98
C ALA A 200 -5.46 14.69 -8.58
N ARG A 201 -4.52 15.51 -8.07
CA ARG A 201 -4.56 16.02 -6.69
C ARG A 201 -5.93 16.62 -6.31
N PRO A 202 -6.56 17.50 -7.10
CA PRO A 202 -7.84 18.09 -6.71
C PRO A 202 -8.97 17.05 -6.58
N ALA A 203 -9.03 16.09 -7.50
CA ALA A 203 -10.03 15.02 -7.47
C ALA A 203 -9.77 14.05 -6.32
N PHE A 204 -8.50 13.67 -6.10
CA PHE A 204 -8.08 12.78 -5.03
C PHE A 204 -8.31 13.38 -3.63
N THR A 205 -8.01 14.65 -3.41
CA THR A 205 -8.30 15.30 -2.13
C THR A 205 -9.81 15.40 -1.90
N ARG A 206 -10.62 15.61 -2.95
CA ARG A 206 -12.08 15.62 -2.82
C ARG A 206 -12.62 14.26 -2.40
N LEU A 207 -12.21 13.18 -3.08
CA LEU A 207 -12.70 11.82 -2.80
C LEU A 207 -12.26 11.32 -1.42
N LEU A 208 -11.07 11.71 -0.95
CA LEU A 208 -10.57 11.33 0.38
C LEU A 208 -11.53 11.74 1.51
N TRP A 209 -12.22 12.87 1.33
CA TRP A 209 -13.14 13.43 2.31
C TRP A 209 -14.62 13.25 1.94
N ASP A 210 -14.92 12.43 0.94
CA ASP A 210 -16.30 12.09 0.55
C ASP A 210 -16.62 10.67 1.05
N GLY A 211 -17.48 10.57 2.06
CA GLY A 211 -17.85 9.30 2.67
C GLY A 211 -18.41 8.28 1.68
N ARG A 212 -18.98 8.72 0.55
CA ARG A 212 -19.51 7.84 -0.50
C ARG A 212 -18.44 6.99 -1.20
N TRP A 213 -17.19 7.42 -1.15
CA TRP A 213 -16.07 6.66 -1.72
C TRP A 213 -15.58 5.54 -0.81
N GLU A 214 -15.92 5.60 0.49
CA GLU A 214 -15.33 4.75 1.52
C GLU A 214 -13.80 4.63 1.38
N ALA A 215 -13.13 5.73 1.04
CA ALA A 215 -11.71 5.74 0.68
C ALA A 215 -10.83 5.17 1.81
N CYS A 216 -11.24 5.37 3.07
CA CYS A 216 -10.57 4.82 4.25
C CYS A 216 -11.30 3.65 4.89
N GLY A 217 -12.23 3.00 4.16
CA GLY A 217 -12.88 1.77 4.57
C GLY A 217 -11.86 0.64 4.74
N THR A 218 -11.81 0.04 5.94
CA THR A 218 -10.90 -1.07 6.23
C THR A 218 -11.51 -2.42 5.87
N GLY A 219 -12.83 -2.54 5.92
CA GLY A 219 -13.55 -3.76 5.51
C GLY A 219 -13.48 -4.02 4.00
N THR A 220 -13.39 -2.95 3.21
CA THR A 220 -13.28 -2.99 1.74
C THR A 220 -11.84 -3.02 1.25
N GLY A 221 -10.85 -2.86 2.14
CA GLY A 221 -9.42 -2.77 1.77
C GLY A 221 -9.01 -1.46 1.08
N SER A 222 -9.95 -0.56 0.77
CA SER A 222 -9.71 0.73 0.12
C SER A 222 -8.70 1.62 0.87
N ALA A 223 -8.68 1.54 2.21
CA ALA A 223 -7.76 2.32 3.05
C ALA A 223 -6.28 2.16 2.65
N LEU A 224 -5.86 0.94 2.32
CA LEU A 224 -4.48 0.65 1.92
C LEU A 224 -4.11 1.38 0.62
N TRP A 225 -5.03 1.42 -0.33
CA TRP A 225 -4.82 2.01 -1.65
C TRP A 225 -4.96 3.52 -1.65
N THR A 226 -5.82 4.06 -0.79
CA THR A 226 -5.86 5.49 -0.48
C THR A 226 -4.55 5.94 0.16
N TYR A 227 -4.02 5.20 1.13
CA TYR A 227 -2.69 5.48 1.70
C TYR A 227 -1.57 5.39 0.66
N ALA A 228 -1.64 4.43 -0.29
CA ALA A 228 -0.71 4.42 -1.41
C ALA A 228 -0.84 5.67 -2.27
N GLY A 229 -2.08 6.07 -2.58
CA GLY A 229 -2.39 7.22 -3.43
C GLY A 229 -1.95 8.56 -2.83
N THR A 230 -2.09 8.75 -1.51
CA THR A 230 -1.55 9.96 -0.85
C THR A 230 -0.04 10.05 -1.06
N ARG A 231 0.67 8.92 -0.98
CA ARG A 231 2.12 8.87 -1.18
C ARG A 231 2.54 9.08 -2.63
N VAL A 232 1.83 8.49 -3.59
CA VAL A 232 2.04 8.76 -5.03
C VAL A 232 1.92 10.25 -5.32
N LEU A 233 0.95 10.92 -4.70
CA LEU A 233 0.69 12.35 -4.90
C LEU A 233 1.55 13.26 -4.01
N GLY A 234 2.42 12.70 -3.16
CA GLY A 234 3.20 13.48 -2.19
C GLY A 234 2.33 14.29 -1.21
N LEU A 235 1.14 13.81 -0.89
CA LEU A 235 0.24 14.39 0.11
C LEU A 235 0.65 13.89 1.49
N GLY A 236 1.36 14.73 2.24
CA GLY A 236 1.78 14.40 3.60
C GLY A 236 0.64 14.55 4.62
N LEU A 237 0.69 13.75 5.68
CA LEU A 237 -0.19 13.81 6.84
C LEU A 237 -0.23 15.20 7.51
N PRO A 238 0.85 16.01 7.60
CA PRO A 238 0.77 17.38 8.09
C PRO A 238 -0.16 18.25 7.24
N GLN A 239 -0.10 18.09 5.90
CA GLN A 239 -0.99 18.78 4.99
C GLN A 239 -2.43 18.28 5.15
N LEU A 240 -2.63 16.95 5.16
CA LEU A 240 -3.95 16.35 5.33
C LEU A 240 -4.58 16.70 6.70
N TYR A 241 -3.76 16.87 7.74
CA TYR A 241 -4.20 17.30 9.05
C TYR A 241 -4.63 18.77 9.05
N ALA A 242 -3.91 19.64 8.32
CA ALA A 242 -4.34 21.02 8.12
C ALA A 242 -5.69 21.08 7.36
N ASP A 243 -5.85 20.26 6.32
CA ASP A 243 -7.10 20.14 5.55
C ASP A 243 -8.25 19.63 6.44
N LEU A 244 -7.99 18.61 7.27
CA LEU A 244 -8.94 18.10 8.25
C LEU A 244 -9.39 19.20 9.22
N ARG A 245 -8.46 19.94 9.84
CA ARG A 245 -8.79 21.04 10.76
C ARG A 245 -9.63 22.11 10.08
N ALA A 246 -9.31 22.48 8.85
CA ALA A 246 -10.10 23.43 8.08
C ALA A 246 -11.52 22.91 7.81
N ARG A 247 -11.66 21.62 7.49
CA ARG A 247 -12.95 20.95 7.27
C ARG A 247 -13.79 20.91 8.54
N LEU A 248 -13.22 20.50 9.68
CA LEU A 248 -13.92 20.43 10.96
C LEU A 248 -14.41 21.81 11.45
N ARG A 249 -13.71 22.90 11.07
CA ARG A 249 -14.16 24.27 11.39
C ARG A 249 -15.30 24.78 10.50
N THR A 250 -15.43 24.25 9.28
CA THR A 250 -16.35 24.77 8.26
C THR A 250 -17.60 23.90 8.08
N CYS A 251 -17.51 22.61 8.35
CA CYS A 251 -18.62 21.67 8.31
C CYS A 251 -19.26 21.55 9.69
N ALA A 252 -20.58 21.74 9.78
CA ALA A 252 -21.34 21.60 11.03
C ALA A 252 -22.00 20.23 11.19
N ASP A 253 -21.91 19.35 10.18
CA ASP A 253 -22.51 18.02 10.18
C ASP A 253 -21.64 17.05 11.00
N PRO A 254 -22.12 16.52 12.13
CA PRO A 254 -21.33 15.65 13.00
C PRO A 254 -20.89 14.34 12.32
N ASP A 255 -21.71 13.78 11.42
CA ASP A 255 -21.38 12.53 10.75
C ASP A 255 -20.23 12.75 9.77
N VAL A 256 -20.27 13.85 9.02
CA VAL A 256 -19.18 14.25 8.11
C VAL A 256 -17.89 14.58 8.85
N GLN A 257 -17.98 15.16 10.05
CA GLN A 257 -16.83 15.40 10.91
C GLN A 257 -16.20 14.09 11.41
N SER A 258 -17.05 13.18 11.89
CA SER A 258 -16.68 11.85 12.37
C SER A 258 -15.99 11.03 11.29
N ASP A 259 -16.55 10.99 10.08
CA ASP A 259 -16.00 10.27 8.93
C ASP A 259 -14.65 10.84 8.48
N ALA A 260 -14.53 12.17 8.44
CA ALA A 260 -13.27 12.82 8.07
C ALA A 260 -12.16 12.51 9.08
N LEU A 261 -12.47 12.61 10.38
CA LEU A 261 -11.49 12.30 11.42
C LEU A 261 -11.10 10.81 11.42
N ARG A 262 -12.07 9.91 11.27
CA ARG A 262 -11.83 8.45 11.14
C ARG A 262 -10.93 8.12 9.95
N SER A 263 -11.15 8.80 8.82
CA SER A 263 -10.32 8.65 7.62
C SER A 263 -8.87 9.06 7.88
N PHE A 264 -8.67 10.21 8.53
CA PHE A 264 -7.33 10.66 8.90
C PHE A 264 -6.64 9.70 9.88
N VAL A 265 -7.34 9.24 10.93
CA VAL A 265 -6.82 8.27 11.90
C VAL A 265 -6.41 6.97 11.21
N THR A 266 -7.19 6.50 10.25
CA THR A 266 -6.87 5.30 9.47
C THR A 266 -5.57 5.47 8.66
N LEU A 267 -5.38 6.62 8.02
CA LEU A 267 -4.13 6.93 7.30
C LEU A 267 -2.94 7.03 8.25
N LEU A 268 -3.12 7.63 9.43
CA LEU A 268 -2.10 7.73 10.47
C LEU A 268 -1.69 6.34 10.96
N ARG A 269 -2.65 5.43 11.19
CA ARG A 269 -2.38 4.05 11.58
C ARG A 269 -1.55 3.30 10.54
N LEU A 270 -1.91 3.42 9.26
CA LEU A 270 -1.14 2.82 8.16
C LEU A 270 0.29 3.37 8.09
N ARG A 271 0.47 4.67 8.41
CA ARG A 271 1.79 5.29 8.53
C ARG A 271 2.60 4.74 9.70
N CYS A 272 2.00 4.60 10.88
CA CYS A 272 2.66 4.06 12.08
C CYS A 272 3.07 2.60 11.89
N ALA A 273 2.24 1.81 11.21
CA ALA A 273 2.53 0.43 10.87
C ALA A 273 3.60 0.27 9.76
N ASP A 274 4.10 1.37 9.16
CA ASP A 274 5.01 1.38 8.00
C ASP A 274 4.57 0.41 6.89
N VAL A 275 3.26 0.39 6.60
CA VAL A 275 2.70 -0.54 5.62
C VAL A 275 3.27 -0.25 4.23
N ARG A 276 3.69 -1.31 3.54
CA ARG A 276 4.20 -1.24 2.17
C ARG A 276 3.24 -1.91 1.21
N THR A 277 2.93 -1.21 0.13
CA THR A 277 1.99 -1.66 -0.90
C THR A 277 2.69 -2.32 -2.10
N GLY A 278 4.01 -2.22 -2.18
CA GLY A 278 4.79 -2.66 -3.35
C GLY A 278 4.58 -1.80 -4.60
N VAL A 279 3.88 -0.66 -4.49
CA VAL A 279 3.79 0.35 -5.56
C VAL A 279 4.98 1.29 -5.44
N GLU A 280 5.93 1.21 -6.38
CA GLU A 280 7.17 1.99 -6.37
C GLU A 280 6.95 3.49 -6.16
N ALA A 281 6.02 4.09 -6.91
CA ALA A 281 5.71 5.52 -6.80
C ALA A 281 5.19 5.92 -5.42
N ALA A 282 4.63 4.97 -4.66
CA ALA A 282 4.16 5.18 -3.29
C ALA A 282 5.27 4.93 -2.24
N GLU A 283 6.47 4.48 -2.61
CA GLU A 283 7.52 4.14 -1.64
C GLU A 283 8.31 5.35 -1.13
N VAL A 284 8.15 6.53 -1.75
CA VAL A 284 8.75 7.79 -1.26
C VAL A 284 8.05 8.21 0.02
N GLN A 285 8.78 8.35 1.12
CA GLN A 285 8.24 8.84 2.39
C GLN A 285 8.39 10.37 2.41
N PRO A 286 7.29 11.14 2.48
CA PRO A 286 7.40 12.59 2.49
C PRO A 286 7.87 13.16 3.83
N GLU A 287 7.91 12.37 4.91
CA GLU A 287 7.90 12.92 6.27
C GLU A 287 8.43 11.96 7.35
N ASN A 288 9.14 12.59 8.29
CA ASN A 288 9.77 11.97 9.45
C ASN A 288 8.80 11.88 10.63
N PHE A 289 9.00 10.91 11.51
CA PHE A 289 8.09 10.68 12.64
C PHE A 289 8.12 11.80 13.67
N ASP A 290 9.29 12.39 13.91
CA ASP A 290 9.47 13.53 14.84
C ASP A 290 8.64 14.76 14.41
N THR A 291 8.69 15.11 13.13
CA THR A 291 7.88 16.20 12.57
C THR A 291 6.40 15.89 12.69
N LEU A 292 6.00 14.64 12.40
CA LEU A 292 4.61 14.23 12.47
C LEU A 292 4.08 14.28 13.91
N TYR A 293 4.83 13.76 14.89
CA TYR A 293 4.48 13.83 16.30
C TYR A 293 4.30 15.29 16.75
N SER A 294 5.26 16.15 16.41
CA SER A 294 5.22 17.58 16.75
C SER A 294 3.99 18.28 16.15
N VAL A 295 3.62 17.96 14.91
CA VAL A 295 2.46 18.59 14.24
C VAL A 295 1.12 18.14 14.82
N LEU A 296 1.01 16.88 15.24
CA LEU A 296 -0.27 16.28 15.64
C LEU A 296 -0.55 16.38 17.13
N PHE A 297 0.48 16.29 17.98
CA PHE A 297 0.29 16.10 19.43
C PHE A 297 0.97 17.17 20.29
N THR A 298 1.70 18.11 19.69
CA THR A 298 2.18 19.29 20.42
C THR A 298 1.19 20.44 20.27
N PRO A 299 0.86 21.17 21.35
CA PRO A 299 -0.03 22.33 21.28
C PRO A 299 0.43 23.34 20.22
N ALA A 300 -0.46 23.69 19.31
CA ALA A 300 -0.14 24.60 18.23
C ALA A 300 -0.02 26.05 18.75
N PRO A 301 0.91 26.89 18.23
CA PRO A 301 1.07 28.28 18.66
C PRO A 301 -0.17 29.15 18.45
N ASP A 302 -1.03 28.77 17.49
CA ASP A 302 -2.29 29.44 17.20
C ASP A 302 -3.43 29.00 18.14
N GLY A 303 -3.15 28.17 19.13
CA GLY A 303 -4.13 27.63 20.07
C GLY A 303 -5.06 26.58 19.46
N GLY A 304 -4.70 26.01 18.30
CA GLY A 304 -5.42 24.90 17.71
C GLY A 304 -5.29 23.61 18.53
N ASP A 305 -6.37 22.82 18.55
CA ASP A 305 -6.40 21.52 19.23
C ASP A 305 -5.37 20.56 18.63
N THR A 306 -4.78 19.73 19.50
CA THR A 306 -4.05 18.52 19.14
C THR A 306 -5.01 17.46 18.55
N LEU A 307 -4.48 16.43 17.90
CA LEU A 307 -5.30 15.34 17.36
C LEU A 307 -6.10 14.61 18.45
N ALA A 308 -5.54 14.42 19.64
CA ALA A 308 -6.24 13.82 20.78
C ALA A 308 -7.43 14.69 21.24
N GLU A 309 -7.23 16.00 21.37
CA GLU A 309 -8.29 16.95 21.72
C GLU A 309 -9.37 17.04 20.62
N LEU A 310 -8.98 16.93 19.34
CA LEU A 310 -9.93 16.83 18.23
C LEU A 310 -10.78 15.56 18.33
N ALA A 311 -10.17 14.42 18.64
CA ALA A 311 -10.86 13.15 18.79
C ALA A 311 -11.85 13.18 19.96
N ASP A 312 -11.42 13.66 21.13
CA ASP A 312 -12.28 13.81 22.29
C ASP A 312 -13.48 14.72 22.02
N ARG A 313 -13.29 15.77 21.21
CA ARG A 313 -14.40 16.66 20.82
C ARG A 313 -15.37 16.02 19.84
N VAL A 314 -14.87 15.29 18.84
CA VAL A 314 -15.69 14.76 17.74
C VAL A 314 -16.38 13.45 18.11
N PHE A 315 -15.66 12.53 18.76
CA PHE A 315 -16.17 11.20 19.13
C PHE A 315 -16.63 11.14 20.59
N GLY A 316 -16.01 11.92 21.47
CA GLY A 316 -16.18 11.82 22.93
C GLY A 316 -14.95 11.19 23.58
N SER A 317 -14.68 11.56 24.84
CA SER A 317 -13.47 11.12 25.57
C SER A 317 -13.41 9.61 25.82
N ASP A 318 -14.58 8.98 25.93
CA ASP A 318 -14.78 7.57 26.26
C ASP A 318 -15.03 6.72 25.00
N ASP A 319 -14.90 7.30 23.80
CA ASP A 319 -15.05 6.57 22.54
C ASP A 319 -13.79 5.77 22.20
N PRO A 320 -13.92 4.50 21.74
CA PRO A 320 -12.76 3.68 21.36
C PRO A 320 -11.84 4.31 20.32
N LEU A 321 -12.32 5.20 19.45
CA LEU A 321 -11.48 5.91 18.48
C LEU A 321 -10.63 6.99 19.13
N SER A 322 -11.11 7.61 20.21
CA SER A 322 -10.32 8.55 21.01
C SER A 322 -9.18 7.81 21.73
N ASP A 323 -9.43 6.59 22.22
CA ASP A 323 -8.39 5.70 22.74
C ASP A 323 -7.39 5.29 21.65
N GLU A 324 -7.87 4.92 20.45
CA GLU A 324 -6.98 4.60 19.30
C GLU A 324 -6.06 5.78 18.95
N VAL A 325 -6.54 7.02 19.04
CA VAL A 325 -5.70 8.22 18.81
C VAL A 325 -4.60 8.36 19.86
N ARG A 326 -4.87 8.05 21.14
CA ARG A 326 -3.87 8.06 22.22
C ARG A 326 -2.84 6.94 22.03
N ASP A 327 -3.27 5.75 21.62
CA ASP A 327 -2.35 4.66 21.27
C ASP A 327 -1.45 5.03 20.08
N LEU A 328 -1.99 5.75 19.08
CA LEU A 328 -1.21 6.26 17.95
C LEU A 328 -0.22 7.36 18.36
N GLU A 329 -0.57 8.21 19.34
CA GLU A 329 0.36 9.18 19.93
C GLU A 329 1.58 8.48 20.51
N ASP A 330 1.35 7.44 21.33
CA ASP A 330 2.42 6.65 21.94
C ASP A 330 3.28 5.95 20.90
N ALA A 331 2.67 5.33 19.88
CA ALA A 331 3.38 4.67 18.79
C ALA A 331 4.27 5.65 18.01
N LEU A 332 3.77 6.86 17.72
CA LEU A 332 4.53 7.89 17.02
C LEU A 332 5.69 8.44 17.84
N ARG A 333 5.48 8.64 19.14
CA ARG A 333 6.55 9.06 20.06
C ARG A 333 7.69 8.04 20.06
N VAL A 334 7.38 6.75 20.21
CA VAL A 334 8.38 5.68 20.18
C VAL A 334 9.11 5.63 18.82
N ALA A 335 8.38 5.77 17.72
CA ALA A 335 8.98 5.80 16.39
C ALA A 335 9.91 7.02 16.18
N ALA A 336 9.51 8.19 16.67
CA ALA A 336 10.33 9.40 16.62
C ALA A 336 11.61 9.28 17.46
N GLU A 337 11.52 8.74 18.68
CA GLU A 337 12.68 8.47 19.54
C GLU A 337 13.65 7.48 18.87
N HIS A 338 13.14 6.43 18.24
CA HIS A 338 13.95 5.46 17.51
C HIS A 338 14.67 6.11 16.31
N GLU A 339 13.98 6.95 15.55
CA GLU A 339 14.55 7.68 14.42
C GLU A 339 15.70 8.59 14.86
N TRP A 340 15.54 9.29 15.99
CA TRP A 340 16.59 10.09 16.62
C TRP A 340 17.79 9.24 17.06
N ALA A 341 17.55 8.09 17.68
CA ALA A 341 18.61 7.17 18.10
C ALA A 341 19.43 6.67 16.90
N LEU A 342 18.77 6.31 15.79
CA LEU A 342 19.46 5.90 14.56
C LEU A 342 20.34 7.01 14.00
N ARG A 343 19.84 8.25 13.90
CA ARG A 343 20.61 9.41 13.42
C ARG A 343 21.84 9.69 14.28
N ALA A 344 21.73 9.53 15.60
CA ALA A 344 22.85 9.74 16.53
C ALA A 344 23.97 8.69 16.36
N VAL A 345 23.62 7.47 15.92
CA VAL A 345 24.58 6.38 15.67
C VAL A 345 25.20 6.47 14.28
N THR A 346 24.44 6.87 13.25
CA THR A 346 24.92 6.97 11.86
C THR A 346 25.71 8.25 11.56
N SER A 347 25.62 9.27 12.41
CA SER A 347 26.38 10.52 12.28
C SER A 347 27.79 10.47 12.91
N ARG A 348 28.28 9.27 13.27
CA ARG A 348 29.63 9.02 13.81
C ARG A 348 30.50 8.29 12.80
#